data_AF-A0ABD7CH22-F1
#
_entry.id   AF-A0ABD7CH22-F1
#
_cell.length_a   1.000
_cell.length_b   1.000
_cell.length_c   1.000
_cell.angle_alpha   90.00
_cell.angle_beta   90.00
_cell.angle_gamma   90.00
#
_symmetry.space_group_name_H-M   'P 1'
#
loop_
_entity.id
_entity.type
_entity.pdbx_description
1 polymer ?
#
loop_
_entity_poly.entity_id
_entity_poly.type
_entity_poly.pdbx_seq_one_letter_code
_entity_poly.pdbx_strand_id
1 'polypeptide(L)' 'MLVKFKNIGHSNKNFEKEIKEISYEEMLSCVTPYCCSSASSICFSFTNKEKTKGNVNANIHTVGHFQIVC' A
#
# COMPACT_ATOMS: atom_id res chain seq x y z
N MET A 1 -8.97 9.29 -9.43
CA MET A 1 -7.56 8.83 -9.40
C MET A 1 -7.54 7.47 -8.72
N LEU A 2 -6.71 6.57 -9.19
CA LEU A 2 -6.76 5.16 -8.87
C LEU A 2 -5.47 4.72 -8.17
N VAL A 3 -5.56 3.86 -7.15
CA VAL A 3 -4.37 3.29 -6.49
C VAL A 3 -4.26 1.81 -6.82
N LYS A 4 -3.12 1.42 -7.39
CA LYS A 4 -2.74 0.03 -7.63
C LYS A 4 -1.75 -0.42 -6.57
N PHE A 5 -2.09 -1.45 -5.82
CA PHE A 5 -1.20 -2.10 -4.88
C PHE A 5 -0.57 -3.34 -5.49
N LYS A 6 0.70 -3.58 -5.18
CA LYS A 6 1.44 -4.78 -5.61
C LYS A 6 2.27 -5.37 -4.47
N ASN A 7 2.36 -6.69 -4.45
CA ASN A 7 3.23 -7.46 -3.54
C ASN A 7 2.98 -7.13 -2.05
N ILE A 8 1.72 -6.99 -1.64
CA ILE A 8 1.35 -6.65 -0.27
C ILE A 8 1.40 -7.89 0.62
N GLY A 9 2.23 -7.84 1.65
CA GLY A 9 2.44 -8.92 2.61
C GLY A 9 3.57 -9.85 2.17
N HIS A 10 4.38 -10.30 3.14
CA HIS A 10 5.59 -11.09 2.89
C HIS A 10 5.34 -12.38 2.07
N SER A 11 4.20 -13.05 2.30
CA SER A 11 3.84 -14.30 1.63
C SER A 11 3.05 -14.13 0.34
N ASN A 12 2.64 -12.90 0.00
CA ASN A 12 1.64 -12.61 -1.03
C ASN A 12 2.30 -11.99 -2.28
N LYS A 13 3.23 -12.73 -2.89
CA LYS A 13 4.05 -12.27 -4.02
C LYS A 13 3.27 -11.95 -5.31
N ASN A 14 2.01 -12.42 -5.42
CA ASN A 14 1.14 -12.15 -6.57
C ASN A 14 -0.03 -11.22 -6.23
N PHE A 15 0.01 -10.56 -5.07
CA PHE A 15 -1.05 -9.64 -4.70
C PHE A 15 -1.09 -8.46 -5.65
N GLU A 16 -2.24 -8.27 -6.30
CA GLU A 16 -2.58 -7.06 -7.04
C GLU A 16 -4.00 -6.64 -6.67
N LYS A 17 -4.18 -5.37 -6.28
CA LYS A 17 -5.49 -4.82 -5.97
C LYS A 17 -5.57 -3.36 -6.37
N GLU A 18 -6.76 -2.96 -6.79
CA GLU A 18 -7.05 -1.63 -7.31
C GLU A 18 -8.17 -0.99 -6.51
N ILE A 19 -7.99 0.27 -6.10
CA ILE A 19 -9.02 1.08 -5.45
C ILE A 19 -9.22 2.41 -6.19
N LYS A 20 -10.46 2.90 -6.21
CA LYS A 20 -10.85 4.11 -6.96
C LYS A 20 -10.70 5.41 -6.18
N GLU A 21 -10.38 5.31 -4.89
CA GLU A 21 -10.30 6.44 -3.98
C GLU A 21 -8.93 6.50 -3.30
N ILE A 22 -8.35 7.70 -3.24
CA ILE A 22 -7.07 7.95 -2.56
C ILE A 22 -7.36 8.61 -1.21
N SER A 23 -7.76 7.79 -0.24
CA SER A 23 -7.85 8.18 1.16
C SER A 23 -6.98 7.25 2.00
N TYR A 24 -6.42 7.78 3.09
CA TYR A 24 -5.59 6.97 3.99
C TYR A 24 -6.39 5.77 4.54
N GLU A 25 -7.66 5.99 4.88
CA GLU A 25 -8.55 4.97 5.44
C GLU A 25 -8.84 3.85 4.44
N GLU A 26 -9.18 4.18 3.18
CA GLU A 26 -9.42 3.17 2.13
C GLU A 26 -8.15 2.40 1.79
N MET A 27 -7.01 3.10 1.67
CA MET A 27 -5.72 2.46 1.44
C MET A 27 -5.36 1.51 2.58
N LEU A 28 -5.56 1.94 3.83
CA LEU A 28 -5.27 1.14 5.03
C LEU A 28 -6.19 -0.09 5.13
N SER A 29 -7.50 0.10 4.96
CA SER A 29 -8.50 -0.97 4.95
C SER A 29 -8.18 -2.01 3.87
N CYS A 30 -7.74 -1.56 2.69
CA CYS A 30 -7.38 -2.42 1.57
C CYS A 30 -6.19 -3.36 1.89
N VAL A 31 -5.14 -2.86 2.55
CA VAL A 31 -3.88 -3.61 2.75
C VAL A 31 -3.78 -4.32 4.10
N THR A 32 -4.48 -3.84 5.14
CA THR A 32 -4.39 -4.37 6.52
C THR A 32 -4.59 -5.89 6.60
N PRO A 33 -5.59 -6.50 5.92
CA PRO A 33 -5.80 -7.95 5.98
C PRO A 33 -4.61 -8.80 5.48
N TYR A 34 -3.67 -8.19 4.75
CA TYR A 34 -2.57 -8.88 4.08
C TYR A 34 -1.20 -8.62 4.71
N CYS A 35 -1.07 -7.63 5.60
CA CYS A 35 0.20 -7.21 6.17
C CYS A 35 0.60 -7.97 7.46
N CYS A 36 -0.24 -8.88 7.97
CA CYS A 36 -0.04 -9.60 9.25
C CYS A 36 0.39 -8.69 10.41
N SER A 37 -0.04 -7.42 10.39
CA SER A 37 0.37 -6.37 11.32
C SER A 37 -0.86 -5.54 11.69
N SER A 38 -0.83 -4.87 12.84
CA SER A 38 -1.93 -3.98 13.24
C SER A 38 -2.05 -2.80 12.29
N ALA A 39 -3.27 -2.31 12.07
CA ALA A 39 -3.51 -1.12 11.24
C ALA A 39 -2.68 0.09 11.70
N SER A 40 -2.47 0.25 13.02
CA SER A 40 -1.65 1.31 13.61
C SER A 40 -0.16 1.25 13.25
N SER A 41 0.33 0.10 12.78
CA SER A 41 1.72 -0.08 12.38
C SER A 41 1.94 0.09 10.88
N ILE A 42 0.87 0.25 10.09
CA ILE A 42 0.94 0.37 8.64
C ILE A 42 1.04 1.84 8.25
N CYS A 43 1.99 2.18 7.38
CA CYS A 43 2.12 3.53 6.84
C CYS A 43 2.51 3.53 5.36
N PHE A 44 2.28 4.66 4.69
CA PHE A 44 2.53 4.84 3.26
C PHE A 44 3.58 5.93 3.05
N SER A 45 4.60 5.65 2.25
CA SER A 45 5.65 6.63 1.93
C SER A 45 5.88 6.73 0.42
N PHE A 46 5.93 7.95 -0.10
CA PHE A 46 6.23 8.18 -1.51
C PHE A 46 7.71 7.93 -1.80
N THR A 47 8.00 7.30 -2.94
CA THR A 47 9.37 7.01 -3.40
C THR A 47 9.82 7.91 -4.54
N ASN A 48 8.93 8.72 -5.13
CA ASN A 48 9.23 9.66 -6.20
C ASN A 48 8.74 11.08 -5.91
N LYS A 49 9.39 12.07 -6.54
CA LYS A 49 9.06 13.51 -6.39
C LYS A 49 7.63 13.84 -6.86
N GLU A 50 7.15 13.11 -7.85
CA GLU A 50 5.81 13.30 -8.43
C GLU A 50 4.69 12.75 -7.52
N LYS A 51 5.05 12.04 -6.43
CA LYS A 51 4.12 11.42 -5.49
C LYS A 51 3.11 10.49 -6.18
N THR A 52 3.58 9.70 -7.14
CA THR A 52 2.77 8.72 -7.87
C THR A 52 3.13 7.28 -7.56
N LYS A 53 4.25 7.03 -6.88
CA LYS A 53 4.70 5.70 -6.45
C LYS A 53 5.13 5.74 -5.01
N GLY A 54 4.93 4.64 -4.30
CA GLY A 54 5.31 4.55 -2.91
C GLY A 54 5.37 3.15 -2.35
N ASN A 55 5.82 3.06 -1.11
CA ASN A 55 5.92 1.84 -0.33
C ASN A 55 4.76 1.76 0.66
N VAL A 56 4.29 0.55 0.89
CA VAL A 56 3.49 0.17 2.06
C VAL A 56 4.46 -0.40 3.08
N ASN A 57 4.50 0.17 4.28
CA ASN A 57 5.40 -0.28 5.34
C ASN A 57 4.59 -0.78 6.53
N ALA A 58 5.08 -1.83 7.18
CA ALA A 58 4.63 -2.28 8.50
C ALA A 58 5.79 -2.09 9.47
N ASN A 59 5.65 -1.13 10.40
CA ASN A 59 6.75 -0.60 11.19
C ASN A 59 7.92 -0.14 10.27
N ILE A 60 9.11 -0.71 10.45
CA ILE A 60 10.31 -0.37 9.68
C ILE A 60 10.48 -1.19 8.39
N HIS A 61 9.58 -2.13 8.12
CA HIS A 61 9.70 -3.05 7.00
C HIS A 61 8.79 -2.64 5.85
N THR A 62 9.34 -2.52 4.64
CA THR A 62 8.52 -2.42 3.42
C THR A 62 7.86 -3.77 3.15
N VAL A 63 6.53 -3.77 3.11
CA VAL A 63 5.69 -4.95 2.92
C VAL A 63 4.92 -4.91 1.60
N GLY A 64 5.22 -3.96 0.72
CA GLY A 64 4.73 -3.92 -0.65
C GLY A 64 4.76 -2.50 -1.21
N HIS A 65 4.08 -2.30 -2.33
CA HIS A 65 4.14 -1.05 -3.09
C HIS A 65 2.77 -0.58 -3.54
N PHE A 66 2.65 0.73 -3.76
CA PHE A 66 1.48 1.33 -4.39
C PHE A 66 1.88 2.27 -5.51
N GLN A 67 1.00 2.41 -6.49
CA GLN A 67 1.11 3.38 -7.59
C GLN A 67 -0.22 4.09 -7.79
N ILE A 68 -0.18 5.41 -7.84
CA ILE A 68 -1.29 6.26 -8.22
C ILE A 68 -1.31 6.40 -9.74
N VAL A 69 -2.45 6.09 -10.34
CA VAL A 69 -2.71 6.22 -11.78
C VAL A 69 -3.84 7.23 -11.95
N CYS A 70 -3.61 8.25 -12.77
CA CYS A 70 -4.64 9.22 -13.15
C CYS A 70 -5.60 8.62 -14.16
#